data_AF-A0A2V5LZ96-F1
#
_entry.id   AF-A0A2V5LZ96-F1
#
_cell.length_a   1.000
_cell.length_b   1.000
_cell.length_c   1.000
_cell.angle_alpha   90.00
_cell.angle_beta   90.00
_cell.angle_gamma   90.00
#
_symmetry.space_group_name_H-M   'P 1'
#
loop_
_entity.id
_entity.type
_entity.pdbx_description
1 polymer ?
#
loop_
_entity_poly.entity_id
_entity_poly.type
_entity_poly.pdbx_seq_one_letter_code
_entity_poly.pdbx_strand_id
1 'polypeptide(L)'
;MSLRRFPEVVRNLDQVLNITPDDVDILATKAVIAQAEGDLPRAAALLAPLHPNADDSFLLETKVYQAILERRPAPAIARLKEILAKPDPALGYNNGELRFWLGWAQGVAGDHAAAQETWRQARSELEPFLKEQPDNYGLIGVMALTSMALGDKAAALALAQKAMAMTPIEKDALDGSAALDVLARVLAQAGEPDRAITAIQKLLSIPAGGFFSVGIPLTPALLRLDPMFDKLRNDPRFQKLAQSEAPKAADK
;
A
#
# COMPACT_ATOMS: atom_id res chain seq x y z
N MET A 1 4.88 -5.39 13.91
CA MET A 1 4.21 -4.27 13.21
C MET A 1 2.69 -4.33 13.32
N SER A 2 2.08 -5.52 13.25
CA SER A 2 0.62 -5.71 13.19
C SER A 2 -0.19 -5.23 14.40
N LEU A 3 0.45 -5.11 15.57
CA LEU A 3 -0.14 -4.52 16.78
C LEU A 3 -0.02 -2.99 16.85
N ARG A 4 0.55 -2.34 15.82
CA ARG A 4 0.82 -0.89 15.78
C ARG A 4 1.66 -0.37 16.96
N ARG A 5 2.45 -1.26 17.59
CA ARG A 5 3.44 -0.92 18.64
C ARG A 5 4.74 -0.41 18.03
N PHE A 6 4.65 0.63 17.21
CA PHE A 6 5.78 1.13 16.42
C PHE A 6 7.01 1.56 17.24
N PRO A 7 6.89 2.22 18.41
CA PRO A 7 8.07 2.60 19.20
C PRO A 7 8.89 1.40 19.67
N GLU A 8 8.24 0.28 20.01
CA GLU A 8 8.92 -0.95 20.40
C GLU A 8 9.67 -1.56 19.23
N VAL A 9 9.03 -1.62 18.06
CA VAL A 9 9.64 -2.13 16.82
C VAL A 9 10.85 -1.29 16.43
N VAL A 10 10.73 0.04 16.45
CA VAL A 10 11.84 0.95 16.11
C VAL A 10 13.04 0.74 17.02
N ARG A 11 12.84 0.57 18.33
CA ARG A 11 13.94 0.29 19.28
C ARG A 11 14.68 -1.01 18.93
N ASN A 12 13.97 -2.05 18.50
CA ASN A 12 14.61 -3.31 18.10
C ASN A 12 15.38 -3.13 16.78
N LEU A 13 14.85 -2.37 15.83
CA LEU A 13 15.55 -2.06 14.58
C LEU A 13 16.81 -1.22 14.81
N ASP A 14 16.77 -0.28 15.77
CA ASP A 14 17.96 0.51 16.16
C ASP A 14 19.08 -0.37 16.74
N GLN A 15 18.74 -1.45 17.45
CA GLN A 15 19.74 -2.41 17.92
C GLN A 15 20.44 -3.13 16.76
N VAL A 16 19.71 -3.44 15.68
CA VAL A 16 20.30 -4.03 14.47
C VAL A 16 21.21 -3.03 13.76
N LEU A 17 20.78 -1.77 13.64
CA LEU A 17 21.60 -0.72 13.02
C LEU A 17 22.87 -0.37 13.80
N ASN A 18 22.93 -0.65 15.11
CA ASN A 18 24.19 -0.54 15.86
C ASN A 18 25.24 -1.57 15.41
N ILE A 19 24.82 -2.67 14.77
CA ILE A 19 25.68 -3.73 14.24
C ILE A 19 25.95 -3.48 12.75
N THR A 20 24.90 -3.18 11.99
CA THR A 20 24.95 -2.92 10.54
C THR A 20 24.27 -1.59 10.22
N PRO A 21 24.98 -0.45 10.33
CA PRO A 21 24.38 0.89 10.21
C PRO A 21 23.73 1.19 8.85
N ASP A 22 24.24 0.57 7.79
CA ASP A 22 23.83 0.83 6.40
C ASP A 22 22.88 -0.26 5.86
N ASP A 23 22.23 -1.02 6.73
CA ASP A 23 21.26 -2.05 6.32
C ASP A 23 20.02 -1.40 5.66
N VAL A 24 19.92 -1.59 4.35
CA VAL A 24 18.90 -0.95 3.50
C VAL A 24 17.49 -1.40 3.89
N ASP A 25 17.28 -2.67 4.19
CA ASP A 25 15.97 -3.22 4.51
C ASP A 25 15.47 -2.70 5.86
N ILE A 26 16.38 -2.58 6.84
CA ILE A 26 16.06 -2.03 8.15
C ILE A 26 15.75 -0.52 8.05
N LEU A 27 16.52 0.24 7.28
CA LEU A 27 16.27 1.66 7.04
C LEU A 27 14.93 1.88 6.30
N ALA A 28 14.65 1.09 5.27
CA ALA A 28 13.39 1.12 4.55
C ALA A 28 12.21 0.77 5.48
N THR A 29 12.35 -0.26 6.32
CA THR A 29 11.33 -0.64 7.31
C THR A 29 11.04 0.49 8.31
N LYS A 30 12.08 1.17 8.82
CA LYS A 30 11.91 2.34 9.69
C LYS A 30 11.19 3.49 8.97
N ALA A 31 11.43 3.66 7.67
CA ALA A 31 10.74 4.66 6.86
C ALA A 31 9.25 4.33 6.70
N VAL A 32 8.89 3.07 6.45
CA VAL A 32 7.48 2.67 6.39
C VAL A 32 6.78 2.89 7.74
N ILE A 33 7.44 2.60 8.86
CA ILE A 33 6.91 2.92 10.19
C ILE A 33 6.66 4.42 10.34
N ALA A 34 7.61 5.25 9.90
CA ALA A 34 7.45 6.71 9.93
C ALA A 34 6.26 7.17 9.06
N GLN A 35 6.06 6.59 7.87
CA GLN A 35 4.87 6.83 7.05
C GLN A 35 3.58 6.44 7.78
N ALA A 36 3.57 5.28 8.44
CA ALA A 36 2.44 4.78 9.22
C ALA A 36 2.09 5.67 10.41
N GLU A 37 3.09 6.31 11.02
CA GLU A 37 2.91 7.30 12.09
C GLU A 37 2.51 8.68 11.56
N GLY A 38 2.63 8.91 10.25
CA GLY A 38 2.40 10.19 9.59
C GLY A 38 3.57 11.16 9.67
N ASP A 39 4.73 10.70 10.13
CA ASP A 39 5.99 11.45 10.16
C ASP A 39 6.71 11.35 8.80
N LEU A 40 6.11 12.00 7.80
CA LEU A 40 6.65 12.03 6.44
C LEU A 40 8.07 12.65 6.37
N PRO A 41 8.42 13.71 7.14
CA PRO A 41 9.79 14.21 7.16
C PRO A 41 10.82 13.17 7.63
N ARG A 42 10.52 12.40 8.70
CA ARG A 42 11.40 11.32 9.15
C ARG A 42 11.52 10.22 8.11
N ALA A 43 10.41 9.82 7.50
CA ALA A 43 10.41 8.83 6.42
C ALA A 43 11.29 9.30 5.24
N ALA A 44 11.13 10.55 4.80
CA ALA A 44 11.92 11.13 3.73
C ALA A 44 13.42 11.16 4.05
N ALA A 45 13.80 11.52 5.28
CA ALA A 45 15.20 11.53 5.71
C ALA A 45 15.85 10.13 5.67
N LEU A 46 15.10 9.09 6.07
CA LEU A 46 15.55 7.70 6.02
C LEU A 46 15.68 7.17 4.58
N LEU A 47 14.78 7.58 3.68
CA LEU A 47 14.75 7.13 2.28
C LEU A 47 15.68 7.89 1.35
N ALA A 48 16.07 9.11 1.71
CA ALA A 48 16.92 9.99 0.90
C ALA A 48 18.27 9.36 0.50
N PRO A 49 19.05 8.73 1.41
CA PRO A 49 20.35 8.14 1.04
C PRO A 49 20.23 6.81 0.30
N LEU A 50 19.04 6.19 0.26
CA LEU A 50 18.86 4.86 -0.29
C LEU A 50 18.60 4.91 -1.80
N HIS A 51 19.35 4.11 -2.56
CA HIS A 51 19.25 4.07 -4.02
C HIS A 51 18.89 2.65 -4.48
N PRO A 52 17.59 2.34 -4.67
CA PRO A 52 17.17 0.99 -5.06
C PRO A 52 17.58 0.66 -6.50
N ASN A 53 18.03 -0.58 -6.67
CA ASN A 53 18.09 -1.26 -7.96
C ASN A 53 16.66 -1.63 -8.43
N ALA A 54 16.53 -2.08 -9.68
CA ALA A 54 15.23 -2.41 -10.26
C ALA A 54 14.58 -3.66 -9.61
N ASP A 55 15.39 -4.54 -9.01
CA ASP A 55 14.98 -5.76 -8.32
C ASP A 55 14.61 -5.54 -6.85
N ASP A 56 14.89 -4.36 -6.30
CA ASP A 56 14.49 -3.97 -4.94
C ASP A 56 13.07 -3.37 -4.94
N SER A 57 12.08 -4.23 -5.19
CA SER A 57 10.66 -3.84 -5.22
C SER A 57 10.25 -3.16 -3.91
N PHE A 58 10.69 -3.67 -2.77
CA PHE A 58 10.29 -3.15 -1.47
C PHE A 58 10.69 -1.69 -1.27
N LEU A 59 11.96 -1.35 -1.49
CA LEU A 59 12.43 0.02 -1.35
C LEU A 59 11.82 0.93 -2.43
N LEU A 60 11.68 0.45 -3.67
CA LEU A 60 11.01 1.21 -4.74
C LEU A 60 9.59 1.59 -4.34
N GLU A 61 8.78 0.62 -3.93
CA GLU A 61 7.40 0.85 -3.51
C GLU A 61 7.32 1.81 -2.33
N THR A 62 8.20 1.66 -1.34
CA THR A 62 8.25 2.54 -0.17
C THR A 62 8.55 3.99 -0.56
N LYS A 63 9.48 4.22 -1.50
CA LYS A 63 9.80 5.56 -2.02
C LYS A 63 8.67 6.14 -2.87
N VAL A 64 8.00 5.31 -3.67
CA VAL A 64 6.85 5.75 -4.47
C VAL A 64 5.69 6.13 -3.55
N TYR A 65 5.41 5.31 -2.54
CA TYR A 65 4.36 5.58 -1.56
C TYR A 65 4.65 6.83 -0.74
N GLN A 66 5.92 7.07 -0.33
CA GLN A 66 6.33 8.35 0.27
C GLN A 66 5.91 9.53 -0.61
N ALA A 67 6.28 9.50 -1.88
CA ALA A 67 6.01 10.58 -2.83
C ALA A 67 4.50 10.79 -3.07
N ILE A 68 3.72 9.70 -3.03
CA ILE A 68 2.26 9.71 -3.09
C ILE A 68 1.66 10.37 -1.84
N LEU A 69 2.10 9.97 -0.64
CA LEU A 69 1.63 10.53 0.64
C LEU A 69 1.95 12.02 0.76
N GLU A 70 3.11 12.45 0.26
CA GLU A 70 3.52 13.86 0.21
C GLU A 70 2.81 14.67 -0.90
N ARG A 71 2.05 14.01 -1.78
CA ARG A 71 1.46 14.62 -3.00
C ARG A 71 2.52 15.26 -3.91
N ARG A 72 3.71 14.66 -3.96
CA ARG A 72 4.84 15.09 -4.80
C ARG A 72 5.41 13.92 -5.62
N PRO A 73 4.60 13.24 -6.45
CA PRO A 73 4.99 11.99 -7.12
C PRO A 73 5.97 12.16 -8.28
N ALA A 74 6.26 13.39 -8.74
CA ALA A 74 7.03 13.61 -9.98
C ALA A 74 8.40 12.91 -10.03
N PRO A 75 9.24 12.93 -8.97
CA PRO A 75 10.51 12.20 -8.99
C PRO A 75 10.32 10.67 -9.06
N ALA A 76 9.32 10.14 -8.35
CA ALA A 76 9.00 8.72 -8.36
C ALA A 76 8.49 8.26 -9.74
N ILE A 77 7.66 9.07 -10.40
CA ILE A 77 7.19 8.81 -11.78
C ILE A 77 8.38 8.72 -12.74
N ALA A 78 9.33 9.66 -12.66
CA ALA A 78 10.50 9.66 -13.53
C ALA A 78 11.33 8.37 -13.35
N ARG A 79 11.58 7.97 -12.10
CA ARG A 79 12.35 6.76 -11.79
C ARG A 79 11.64 5.48 -12.25
N LEU A 80 10.34 5.36 -11.99
CA LEU A 80 9.57 4.19 -12.45
C LEU A 80 9.51 4.10 -13.98
N LYS A 81 9.37 5.23 -14.69
CA LYS A 81 9.45 5.25 -16.17
C LYS A 81 10.81 4.78 -16.68
N GLU A 82 11.90 5.15 -16.02
CA GLU A 82 13.25 4.70 -16.37
C GLU A 82 13.39 3.18 -16.22
N ILE A 83 12.98 2.63 -15.07
CA ILE A 83 13.01 1.19 -14.79
C ILE A 83 12.14 0.42 -15.80
N LEU A 84 10.91 0.88 -16.02
CA LEU A 84 9.92 0.20 -16.87
C LEU A 84 10.13 0.46 -18.38
N ALA A 85 11.14 1.25 -18.77
CA ALA A 85 11.51 1.41 -20.18
C ALA A 85 12.17 0.14 -20.75
N LYS A 86 12.88 -0.61 -19.90
CA LYS A 86 13.49 -1.91 -20.23
C LYS A 86 13.33 -2.84 -19.02
N PRO A 87 12.10 -3.31 -18.74
CA PRO A 87 11.85 -4.15 -17.58
C PRO A 87 12.61 -5.48 -17.73
N ASP A 88 13.23 -5.94 -16.66
CA ASP A 88 13.83 -7.28 -16.62
C ASP A 88 12.70 -8.32 -16.56
N PRO A 89 12.57 -9.22 -17.56
CA PRO A 89 11.55 -10.27 -17.54
C PRO A 89 11.65 -11.20 -16.33
N ALA A 90 12.83 -11.35 -15.73
CA ALA A 90 13.05 -12.19 -14.55
C ALA A 90 12.29 -11.69 -13.31
N LEU A 91 11.88 -10.41 -13.29
CA LEU A 91 11.07 -9.84 -12.22
C LEU A 91 9.60 -10.29 -12.26
N GLY A 92 9.17 -10.97 -13.33
CA GLY A 92 7.84 -11.57 -13.42
C GLY A 92 6.72 -10.56 -13.20
N TYR A 93 5.78 -10.89 -12.28
CA TYR A 93 4.63 -10.05 -11.98
C TYR A 93 4.99 -8.72 -11.30
N ASN A 94 6.18 -8.59 -10.69
CA ASN A 94 6.63 -7.35 -10.06
C ASN A 94 6.67 -6.18 -11.06
N ASN A 95 6.95 -6.44 -12.34
CA ASN A 95 6.87 -5.42 -13.39
C ASN A 95 5.46 -4.83 -13.49
N GLY A 96 4.43 -5.69 -13.43
CA GLY A 96 3.03 -5.28 -13.44
C GLY A 96 2.63 -4.52 -12.17
N GLU A 97 3.16 -4.91 -11.00
CA GLU A 97 2.96 -4.18 -9.74
C GLU A 97 3.61 -2.79 -9.78
N LEU A 98 4.84 -2.68 -10.28
CA LEU A 98 5.50 -1.39 -10.49
C LEU A 98 4.72 -0.49 -11.46
N ARG A 99 4.07 -1.06 -12.49
CA ARG A 99 3.15 -0.30 -13.35
C ARG A 99 1.91 0.18 -12.60
N PHE A 100 1.33 -0.64 -11.72
CA PHE A 100 0.23 -0.19 -10.87
C PHE A 100 0.65 1.03 -10.02
N TRP A 101 1.82 0.97 -9.39
CA TRP A 101 2.40 2.07 -8.62
C TRP A 101 2.67 3.32 -9.46
N LEU A 102 3.20 3.15 -10.68
CA LEU A 102 3.42 4.25 -11.62
C LEU A 102 2.08 4.93 -12.00
N GLY A 103 1.05 4.13 -12.32
CA GLY A 103 -0.27 4.65 -12.64
C GLY A 103 -0.88 5.43 -11.47
N TRP A 104 -0.73 4.92 -10.24
CA TRP A 104 -1.19 5.62 -9.04
C TRP A 104 -0.46 6.95 -8.84
N ALA A 105 0.86 6.95 -8.95
CA ALA A 105 1.67 8.17 -8.86
C ALA A 105 1.27 9.21 -9.93
N GLN A 106 1.07 8.79 -11.18
CA GLN A 106 0.58 9.65 -12.28
C GLN A 106 -0.82 10.21 -12.00
N GLY A 107 -1.72 9.38 -11.47
CA GLY A 107 -3.07 9.81 -11.11
C GLY A 107 -3.06 10.88 -10.02
N VAL A 108 -2.19 10.73 -9.01
CA VAL A 108 -1.97 11.75 -7.96
C VAL A 108 -1.34 13.02 -8.53
N ALA A 109 -0.50 12.92 -9.55
CA ALA A 109 0.06 14.07 -10.28
C ALA A 109 -0.98 14.82 -11.14
N GLY A 110 -2.19 14.26 -11.31
CA GLY A 110 -3.24 14.81 -12.18
C GLY A 110 -3.13 14.39 -13.65
N ASP A 111 -2.14 13.58 -14.03
CA ASP A 111 -2.01 13.05 -15.39
C ASP A 111 -2.87 11.78 -15.54
N HIS A 112 -4.18 11.97 -15.55
CA HIS A 112 -5.15 10.88 -15.62
C HIS A 112 -5.06 10.08 -16.92
N ALA A 113 -4.65 10.70 -18.03
CA ALA A 113 -4.50 10.01 -19.31
C ALA A 113 -3.32 9.02 -19.26
N ALA A 114 -2.16 9.47 -18.78
CA ALA A 114 -1.02 8.57 -18.59
C ALA A 114 -1.32 7.48 -17.56
N ALA A 115 -2.01 7.83 -16.47
CA ALA A 115 -2.38 6.87 -15.43
C ALA A 115 -3.25 5.73 -15.98
N GLN A 116 -4.29 6.08 -16.76
CA GLN A 116 -5.17 5.10 -17.42
C GLN A 116 -4.38 4.17 -18.35
N GLU A 117 -3.49 4.71 -19.15
CA GLU A 117 -2.68 3.90 -20.05
C GLU A 117 -1.73 2.97 -19.30
N THR A 118 -1.06 3.48 -18.27
CA THR A 118 -0.17 2.67 -17.43
C THR A 118 -0.94 1.55 -16.71
N TRP A 119 -2.14 1.80 -16.20
CA TRP A 119 -2.96 0.76 -15.58
C TRP A 119 -3.47 -0.30 -16.57
N ARG A 120 -3.72 0.05 -17.84
CA ARG A 120 -4.02 -0.95 -18.87
C ARG A 120 -2.84 -1.88 -19.10
N GLN A 121 -1.63 -1.32 -19.14
CA GLN A 121 -0.40 -2.10 -19.26
C GLN A 121 -0.19 -2.99 -18.03
N ALA A 122 -0.39 -2.45 -16.81
CA ALA A 122 -0.34 -3.23 -15.57
C ALA A 122 -1.29 -4.44 -15.64
N ARG A 123 -2.55 -4.23 -16.02
CA ARG A 123 -3.53 -5.31 -16.20
C ARG A 123 -3.05 -6.35 -17.21
N SER A 124 -2.58 -5.91 -18.38
CA SER A 124 -2.10 -6.82 -19.44
C SER A 124 -0.91 -7.68 -19.00
N GLU A 125 -0.02 -7.14 -18.18
CA GLU A 125 1.15 -7.87 -17.66
C GLU A 125 0.78 -8.80 -16.49
N LEU A 126 -0.15 -8.40 -15.62
CA LEU A 126 -0.56 -9.18 -14.45
C LEU A 126 -1.53 -10.32 -14.80
N GLU A 127 -2.34 -10.20 -15.85
CA GLU A 127 -3.37 -11.19 -16.24
C GLU A 127 -2.81 -12.61 -16.48
N PRO A 128 -1.70 -12.82 -17.21
CA PRO A 128 -1.10 -14.14 -17.38
C PRO A 128 -0.67 -14.76 -16.05
N PHE A 129 0.00 -14.00 -15.18
CA PHE A 129 0.44 -14.49 -13.88
C PHE A 129 -0.74 -14.84 -12.97
N LEU A 130 -1.85 -14.09 -13.05
CA LEU A 130 -3.05 -14.41 -12.29
C LEU A 130 -3.72 -15.70 -12.79
N LYS A 131 -3.60 -16.04 -14.07
CA LYS A 131 -4.08 -17.32 -14.60
C LYS A 131 -3.22 -18.49 -14.14
N GLU A 132 -1.91 -18.30 -14.08
CA GLU A 132 -0.96 -19.31 -13.59
C GLU A 132 -1.03 -19.49 -12.08
N GLN A 133 -1.31 -18.41 -11.35
CA GLN A 133 -1.37 -18.35 -9.90
C GLN A 133 -2.74 -17.79 -9.47
N PRO A 134 -3.85 -18.51 -9.72
CA PRO A 134 -5.21 -18.02 -9.47
C PRO A 134 -5.49 -17.72 -8.00
N ASP A 135 -4.64 -18.23 -7.12
CA ASP A 135 -4.76 -18.17 -5.67
C ASP A 135 -3.72 -17.24 -5.03
N ASN A 136 -2.90 -16.56 -5.83
CA ASN A 136 -1.94 -15.58 -5.32
C ASN A 136 -2.67 -14.32 -4.86
N TYR A 137 -2.81 -14.21 -3.54
CA TYR A 137 -3.53 -13.14 -2.87
C TYR A 137 -2.99 -11.73 -3.23
N GLY A 138 -1.66 -11.55 -3.29
CA GLY A 138 -1.03 -10.28 -3.66
C GLY A 138 -1.46 -9.84 -5.06
N LEU A 139 -1.36 -10.76 -6.02
CA LEU A 139 -1.73 -10.54 -7.42
C LEU A 139 -3.23 -10.23 -7.59
N ILE A 140 -4.10 -10.93 -6.86
CA ILE A 140 -5.55 -10.63 -6.84
C ILE A 140 -5.78 -9.21 -6.32
N GLY A 141 -5.08 -8.81 -5.26
CA GLY A 141 -5.21 -7.49 -4.65
C GLY A 141 -4.80 -6.36 -5.61
N VAL A 142 -3.63 -6.49 -6.25
CA VAL A 142 -3.16 -5.49 -7.24
C VAL A 142 -4.10 -5.44 -8.44
N MET A 143 -4.60 -6.59 -8.90
CA MET A 143 -5.56 -6.64 -9.99
C MET A 143 -6.90 -5.97 -9.62
N ALA A 144 -7.37 -6.13 -8.38
CA ALA A 144 -8.58 -5.47 -7.89
C ALA A 144 -8.44 -3.93 -7.90
N LEU A 145 -7.32 -3.42 -7.39
CA LEU A 145 -7.04 -1.98 -7.37
C LEU A 145 -6.82 -1.42 -8.78
N THR A 146 -6.13 -2.16 -9.65
CA THR A 146 -5.95 -1.80 -11.06
C THR A 146 -7.28 -1.75 -11.80
N SER A 147 -8.17 -2.73 -11.57
CA SER A 147 -9.51 -2.77 -12.16
C SER A 147 -10.35 -1.57 -11.69
N MET A 148 -10.27 -1.22 -10.40
CA MET A 148 -10.95 -0.06 -9.86
C MET A 148 -10.43 1.24 -10.48
N ALA A 149 -9.11 1.36 -10.65
CA ALA A 149 -8.47 2.52 -11.26
C ALA A 149 -8.85 2.69 -12.74
N LEU A 150 -9.09 1.60 -13.46
CA LEU A 150 -9.61 1.58 -14.84
C LEU A 150 -11.13 1.82 -14.93
N GLY A 151 -11.81 1.98 -13.79
CA GLY A 151 -13.26 2.21 -13.72
C GLY A 151 -14.12 0.95 -13.77
N ASP A 152 -13.52 -0.25 -13.81
CA ASP A 152 -14.26 -1.51 -13.75
C ASP A 152 -14.57 -1.89 -12.29
N LYS A 153 -15.59 -1.21 -11.76
CA LYS A 153 -16.06 -1.40 -10.38
C LYS A 153 -16.51 -2.84 -10.12
N ALA A 154 -17.13 -3.51 -11.09
CA ALA A 154 -17.64 -4.85 -10.93
C ALA A 154 -16.50 -5.88 -10.78
N ALA A 155 -15.52 -5.83 -11.67
CA ALA A 155 -14.34 -6.69 -11.58
C ALA A 155 -13.54 -6.43 -10.30
N ALA A 156 -13.34 -5.16 -9.93
CA ALA A 156 -12.62 -4.79 -8.72
C ALA A 156 -13.26 -5.38 -7.44
N LEU A 157 -14.59 -5.26 -7.30
CA LEU A 157 -15.32 -5.80 -6.16
C LEU A 157 -15.28 -7.33 -6.14
N ALA A 158 -15.45 -7.98 -7.30
CA ALA A 158 -15.39 -9.43 -7.40
C ALA A 158 -14.02 -9.98 -6.99
N LEU A 159 -12.93 -9.34 -7.44
CA LEU A 159 -11.56 -9.72 -7.07
C LEU A 159 -11.29 -9.49 -5.58
N ALA A 160 -11.66 -8.33 -5.03
CA ALA A 160 -11.49 -8.05 -3.61
C ALA A 160 -12.28 -9.04 -2.72
N GLN A 161 -13.49 -9.40 -3.13
CA GLN A 161 -14.30 -10.42 -2.44
C GLN A 161 -13.70 -11.82 -2.56
N LYS A 162 -13.17 -12.19 -3.73
CA LYS A 162 -12.44 -13.45 -3.92
C LYS A 162 -11.27 -13.52 -2.95
N ALA A 163 -10.47 -12.46 -2.86
CA ALA A 163 -9.33 -12.37 -1.96
C ALA A 163 -9.74 -12.62 -0.49
N MET A 164 -10.85 -12.01 -0.04
CA MET A 164 -11.38 -12.21 1.31
C MET A 164 -11.91 -13.63 1.56
N ALA A 165 -12.54 -14.26 0.56
CA ALA A 165 -13.07 -15.61 0.70
C ALA A 165 -11.96 -16.66 0.81
N MET A 166 -10.85 -16.42 0.13
CA MET A 166 -9.67 -17.29 0.11
C MET A 166 -8.86 -17.22 1.39
N THR A 167 -8.78 -16.03 1.97
CA THR A 167 -8.01 -15.80 3.19
C THR A 167 -8.90 -15.23 4.31
N PRO A 168 -9.73 -16.07 4.95
CA PRO A 168 -10.52 -15.62 6.10
C PRO A 168 -9.60 -15.13 7.22
N ILE A 169 -9.94 -13.98 7.82
CA ILE A 169 -9.19 -13.38 8.94
C ILE A 169 -9.04 -14.36 10.11
N GLU A 170 -10.02 -15.25 10.28
CA GLU A 170 -10.03 -16.27 11.34
C GLU A 170 -8.99 -17.37 11.12
N LYS A 171 -8.55 -17.58 9.87
CA LYS A 171 -7.53 -18.57 9.50
C LYS A 171 -6.15 -17.96 9.38
N ASP A 172 -6.07 -16.78 8.77
CA ASP A 172 -4.85 -15.99 8.67
C ASP A 172 -5.17 -14.53 8.98
N ALA A 173 -4.83 -14.11 10.19
CA ALA A 173 -5.12 -12.76 10.65
C ALA A 173 -4.29 -11.70 9.91
N LEU A 174 -3.11 -12.06 9.37
CA LEU A 174 -2.25 -11.13 8.66
C LEU A 174 -2.74 -10.97 7.21
N ASP A 175 -2.76 -12.07 6.45
CA ASP A 175 -3.13 -12.01 5.04
C ASP A 175 -4.63 -11.72 4.86
N GLY A 176 -5.48 -12.22 5.76
CA GLY A 176 -6.91 -11.93 5.72
C GLY A 176 -7.23 -10.46 6.03
N SER A 177 -6.40 -9.81 6.83
CA SER A 177 -6.54 -8.37 7.07
C SER A 177 -6.02 -7.53 5.91
N ALA A 178 -4.99 -7.98 5.20
CA ALA A 178 -4.59 -7.37 3.93
C ALA A 178 -5.75 -7.43 2.91
N ALA A 179 -6.48 -8.54 2.85
CA ALA A 179 -7.63 -8.69 1.93
C ALA A 179 -8.73 -7.68 2.22
N LEU A 180 -8.98 -7.44 3.50
CA LEU A 180 -9.92 -6.44 3.96
C LEU A 180 -9.44 -5.01 3.68
N ASP A 181 -8.13 -4.73 3.71
CA ASP A 181 -7.53 -3.45 3.29
C ASP A 181 -7.80 -3.17 1.80
N VAL A 182 -7.54 -4.16 0.92
CA VAL A 182 -7.88 -4.05 -0.51
C VAL A 182 -9.36 -3.75 -0.70
N LEU A 183 -10.25 -4.49 -0.02
CA LEU A 183 -11.69 -4.25 -0.13
C LEU A 183 -12.05 -2.83 0.34
N ALA A 184 -11.51 -2.37 1.47
CA ALA A 184 -11.77 -1.03 2.00
C ALA A 184 -11.40 0.06 0.97
N ARG A 185 -10.25 -0.08 0.31
CA ARG A 185 -9.77 0.84 -0.74
C ARG A 185 -10.66 0.80 -1.99
N VAL A 186 -11.03 -0.39 -2.46
CA VAL A 186 -11.96 -0.55 -3.59
C VAL A 186 -13.30 0.09 -3.27
N LEU A 187 -13.88 -0.15 -2.10
CA LEU A 187 -15.16 0.43 -1.70
C LEU A 187 -15.11 1.95 -1.59
N ALA A 188 -14.02 2.49 -1.04
CA ALA A 188 -13.79 3.94 -0.95
C ALA A 188 -13.77 4.58 -2.35
N GLN A 189 -13.05 3.97 -3.29
CA GLN A 189 -12.96 4.45 -4.67
C GLN A 189 -14.24 4.25 -5.46
N ALA A 190 -14.98 3.18 -5.19
CA ALA A 190 -16.26 2.84 -5.80
C ALA A 190 -17.44 3.72 -5.35
N GLY A 191 -17.20 4.67 -4.41
CA GLY A 191 -18.24 5.55 -3.89
C GLY A 191 -19.20 4.84 -2.93
N GLU A 192 -18.71 3.84 -2.18
CA GLU A 192 -19.51 3.09 -1.20
C GLU A 192 -19.05 3.41 0.25
N PRO A 193 -19.31 4.64 0.73
CA PRO A 193 -18.72 5.14 1.97
C PRO A 193 -19.10 4.31 3.20
N ASP A 194 -20.36 3.88 3.32
CA ASP A 194 -20.83 3.10 4.47
C ASP A 194 -20.07 1.79 4.62
N ARG A 195 -19.91 1.05 3.51
CA ARG A 195 -19.19 -0.22 3.48
C ARG A 195 -17.70 -0.02 3.67
N ALA A 196 -17.11 1.02 3.05
CA ALA A 196 -15.71 1.36 3.21
C ALA A 196 -15.36 1.69 4.66
N ILE A 197 -16.14 2.57 5.31
CA ILE A 197 -15.94 2.98 6.70
C ILE A 197 -16.09 1.77 7.65
N THR A 198 -17.05 0.89 7.40
CA THR A 198 -17.21 -0.35 8.18
C THR A 198 -15.97 -1.24 8.08
N ALA A 199 -15.42 -1.43 6.87
CA ALA A 199 -14.21 -2.21 6.66
C ALA A 199 -12.98 -1.58 7.36
N ILE A 200 -12.82 -0.26 7.22
CA ILE A 200 -11.74 0.51 7.89
C ILE A 200 -11.84 0.40 9.41
N GLN A 201 -13.04 0.54 9.98
CA GLN A 201 -13.25 0.40 11.42
C GLN A 201 -12.83 -0.99 11.91
N LYS A 202 -13.19 -2.06 11.18
CA LYS A 202 -12.77 -3.43 11.51
C LYS A 202 -11.24 -3.57 11.46
N LEU A 203 -10.57 -3.04 10.42
CA LEU A 203 -9.11 -3.06 10.30
C LEU A 203 -8.41 -2.36 11.47
N LEU A 204 -8.94 -1.21 11.92
CA LEU A 204 -8.38 -0.47 13.06
C LEU A 204 -8.60 -1.18 14.40
N SER A 205 -9.64 -2.01 14.52
CA SER A 205 -9.98 -2.72 15.77
C SER A 205 -9.21 -4.04 16.00
N ILE A 206 -8.51 -4.55 14.99
CA ILE A 206 -7.79 -5.84 15.06
C ILE A 206 -6.28 -5.66 14.86
N PRO A 207 -5.45 -6.61 15.33
CA PRO A 207 -4.11 -6.78 14.79
C PRO A 207 -4.22 -7.06 13.28
N ALA A 208 -3.55 -6.27 12.46
CA ALA A 208 -3.68 -6.37 11.01
C ALA A 208 -2.31 -6.26 10.33
N GLY A 209 -2.15 -6.98 9.23
CA GLY A 209 -1.27 -6.62 8.14
C GLY A 209 -1.97 -5.64 7.20
N GLY A 210 -1.20 -4.74 6.59
CA GLY A 210 -1.66 -3.96 5.43
C GLY A 210 -1.45 -4.70 4.13
N PHE A 211 -2.07 -4.21 3.06
CA PHE A 211 -1.77 -4.70 1.73
C PHE A 211 -0.44 -4.16 1.16
N PHE A 212 -0.07 -2.93 1.51
CA PHE A 212 1.13 -2.26 1.01
C PHE A 212 2.27 -2.25 2.03
N SER A 213 3.50 -2.06 1.52
CA SER A 213 4.70 -1.72 2.30
C SER A 213 4.96 -2.67 3.49
N VAL A 214 5.26 -3.94 3.18
CA VAL A 214 5.64 -4.99 4.18
C VAL A 214 4.56 -5.22 5.23
N GLY A 215 3.30 -5.22 4.78
CA GLY A 215 2.20 -5.55 5.66
C GLY A 215 1.96 -4.51 6.76
N ILE A 216 2.30 -3.24 6.55
CA ILE A 216 2.02 -2.20 7.54
C ILE A 216 0.51 -1.92 7.57
N PRO A 217 -0.16 -2.14 8.71
CA PRO A 217 -1.60 -1.94 8.79
C PRO A 217 -2.00 -0.50 8.55
N LEU A 218 -3.22 -0.29 8.06
CA LEU A 218 -3.84 1.03 8.09
C LEU A 218 -3.79 1.61 9.51
N THR A 219 -3.42 2.89 9.56
CA THR A 219 -3.38 3.70 10.76
C THR A 219 -4.23 4.95 10.56
N PRO A 220 -4.65 5.63 11.65
CA PRO A 220 -5.34 6.92 11.55
C PRO A 220 -4.54 7.96 10.74
N ALA A 221 -3.21 7.95 10.84
CA ALA A 221 -2.36 8.83 10.03
C ALA A 221 -2.42 8.50 8.53
N LEU A 222 -2.35 7.22 8.15
CA LEU A 222 -2.49 6.81 6.76
C LEU A 222 -3.87 7.15 6.19
N LEU A 223 -4.94 7.01 6.98
CA LEU A 223 -6.28 7.44 6.55
C LEU A 223 -6.34 8.94 6.22
N ARG A 224 -5.57 9.77 6.93
CA ARG A 224 -5.49 11.22 6.63
C ARG A 224 -4.67 11.52 5.38
N LEU A 225 -3.63 10.73 5.09
CA LEU A 225 -2.63 11.06 4.07
C LEU A 225 -2.89 10.38 2.72
N ASP A 226 -3.32 9.12 2.72
CA ASP A 226 -3.44 8.27 1.54
C ASP A 226 -4.56 8.75 0.57
N PRO A 227 -4.23 8.99 -0.72
CA PRO A 227 -5.20 9.42 -1.74
C PRO A 227 -6.41 8.52 -1.93
N MET A 228 -6.28 7.22 -1.66
CA MET A 228 -7.35 6.27 -1.90
C MET A 228 -8.57 6.54 -1.00
N PHE A 229 -8.39 7.29 0.09
CA PHE A 229 -9.47 7.68 0.99
C PHE A 229 -9.94 9.12 0.82
N ASP A 230 -9.44 9.86 -0.19
CA ASP A 230 -9.78 11.27 -0.41
C ASP A 230 -11.30 11.49 -0.51
N LYS A 231 -12.03 10.56 -1.14
CA LYS A 231 -13.51 10.62 -1.29
C LYS A 231 -14.27 10.49 0.03
N LEU A 232 -13.64 9.95 1.08
CA LEU A 232 -14.26 9.76 2.41
C LEU A 232 -13.97 10.92 3.37
N ARG A 233 -13.04 11.83 3.04
CA ARG A 233 -12.53 12.85 3.97
C ARG A 233 -13.59 13.81 4.53
N ASN A 234 -14.70 13.97 3.82
CA ASN A 234 -15.81 14.83 4.24
C ASN A 234 -16.86 14.10 5.10
N ASP A 235 -16.75 12.77 5.28
CA ASP A 235 -17.66 12.00 6.13
C ASP A 235 -17.22 12.12 7.61
N PRO A 236 -18.10 12.59 8.53
CA PRO A 236 -17.75 12.74 9.94
C PRO A 236 -17.33 11.43 10.63
N ARG A 237 -17.88 10.28 10.19
CA ARG A 237 -17.51 8.97 10.74
C ARG A 237 -16.08 8.61 10.35
N PHE A 238 -15.70 8.90 9.10
CA PHE A 238 -14.33 8.71 8.62
C PHE A 238 -13.35 9.63 9.36
N GLN A 239 -13.70 10.91 9.53
CA GLN A 239 -12.87 11.86 10.29
C GLN A 239 -12.59 11.39 11.72
N LYS A 240 -13.60 10.81 12.39
CA LYS A 240 -13.43 10.21 13.73
C LYS A 240 -12.42 9.07 13.75
N LEU A 241 -12.43 8.20 12.73
CA LEU A 241 -11.45 7.10 12.60
C LEU A 241 -10.04 7.62 12.27
N ALA A 242 -9.94 8.72 11.52
CA ALA A 242 -8.68 9.33 11.12
C ALA A 242 -8.03 10.19 12.23
N GLN A 243 -8.82 10.61 13.22
CA GLN A 243 -8.39 11.38 14.39
C GLN A 243 -8.14 10.52 15.63
N SER A 244 -8.49 9.23 15.62
CA SER A 244 -8.25 8.38 16.78
C SER A 244 -6.74 8.27 17.04
N GLU A 245 -6.33 8.45 18.29
CA GLU A 245 -4.98 8.05 18.69
C GLU A 245 -4.87 6.53 18.51
N ALA A 246 -3.72 6.05 18.03
CA ALA A 246 -3.45 4.62 18.04
C ALA A 246 -3.67 4.09 19.47
N PRO A 247 -4.32 2.93 19.65
CA PRO A 247 -4.57 2.40 20.99
C PRO A 247 -3.25 2.33 21.74
N LYS A 248 -3.14 3.14 22.81
CA LYS A 248 -2.01 3.07 23.75
C LYS A 248 -1.96 1.63 24.24
N ALA A 249 -0.77 1.02 24.15
CA ALA A 249 -0.57 -0.33 24.64
C ALA A 249 -1.10 -0.38 26.08
N ALA A 250 -2.10 -1.23 26.32
CA ALA A 250 -2.48 -1.55 27.68
C ALA A 250 -1.30 -2.27 28.30
N ASP A 251 -0.65 -1.62 29.28
CA ASP A 251 0.30 -2.27 30.16
C ASP A 251 -0.41 -3.46 30.82
N LYS A 252 0.08 -4.66 30.52
CA LYS A 252 -0.17 -5.88 31.27
C LYS A 252 1.14 -6.64 31.42
#